data_AF-X0YVC6-F1
#
_entry.id   AF-X0YVC6-F1
#
_cell.length_a   1.000
_cell.length_b   1.000
_cell.length_c   1.000
_cell.angle_alpha   90.00
_cell.angle_beta   90.00
_cell.angle_gamma   90.00
#
_symmetry.space_group_name_H-M   'P 1'
#
loop_
_entity.id
_entity.type
_entity.pdbx_description
1 polymer ?
#
loop_
_entity_poly.entity_id
_entity_poly.type
_entity_poly.pdbx_seq_one_letter_code
_entity_poly.pdbx_strand_id
1 'polypeptide(L)'
;MSISSTPRTLVEVEWLRPAPSLSLAPGEPLEIAVRLAARDPQSGDEKPVEDAAVTVTVTGPNGQSYEAALEHAGSGEYAGTVVVDGVEGTYTIDLVAEREEGVVARRSFEASVSPVPVVSPSPSPSPGPTPSPGPVTAPPEGDGGPALVIIVLSLVVLVGLGAAFLGYCHFGRPLLRGWLESAQVGRAYDLESRHRRTWTRR
;
A
#
# COMPACT_ATOMS: atom_id res chain seq x y z
N MET A 1 -36.23 -27.35 32.45
CA MET A 1 -35.70 -27.11 31.10
C MET A 1 -34.33 -26.47 31.26
N SER A 2 -33.26 -27.28 31.22
CA SER A 2 -31.89 -26.75 31.25
C SER A 2 -31.54 -26.28 29.85
N ILE A 3 -31.51 -24.97 29.65
CA ILE A 3 -30.90 -24.37 28.47
C ILE A 3 -29.39 -24.61 28.62
N SER A 4 -28.89 -25.63 27.93
CA SER A 4 -27.47 -25.86 27.76
C SER A 4 -26.92 -24.73 26.91
N SER A 5 -26.59 -23.61 27.57
CA SER A 5 -25.89 -22.50 26.95
C SER A 5 -24.43 -22.91 26.80
N THR A 6 -24.10 -23.59 25.70
CA THR A 6 -22.71 -23.85 25.35
C THR A 6 -21.99 -22.49 25.31
N PRO A 7 -20.95 -22.27 26.12
CA PRO A 7 -20.24 -21.00 26.09
C PRO A 7 -19.68 -20.80 24.69
N ARG A 8 -20.05 -19.68 24.04
CA ARG A 8 -19.44 -19.30 22.76
C ARG A 8 -18.03 -18.84 23.06
N THR A 9 -17.05 -19.55 22.52
CA THR A 9 -15.65 -19.11 22.51
C THR A 9 -15.58 -17.72 21.89
N LEU A 10 -14.95 -16.78 22.58
CA LEU A 10 -14.84 -15.39 22.12
C LEU A 10 -13.51 -15.24 21.38
N VAL A 11 -13.54 -14.69 20.16
CA VAL A 11 -12.30 -14.36 19.44
C VAL A 11 -11.87 -12.96 19.82
N GLU A 12 -10.72 -12.87 20.47
CA GLU A 12 -10.03 -11.63 20.78
C GLU A 12 -9.13 -11.23 19.60
N VAL A 13 -9.06 -9.92 19.37
CA VAL A 13 -8.23 -9.30 18.33
C VAL A 13 -7.29 -8.34 19.03
N GLU A 14 -6.01 -8.53 18.81
CA GLU A 14 -4.95 -7.68 19.34
C GLU A 14 -4.23 -6.98 18.19
N TRP A 15 -4.16 -5.66 18.25
CA TRP A 15 -3.46 -4.84 17.26
C TRP A 15 -1.97 -4.86 17.55
N LEU A 16 -1.18 -5.38 16.61
CA LEU A 16 0.28 -5.37 16.68
C LEU A 16 0.84 -4.16 15.93
N ARG A 17 0.24 -3.84 14.77
CA ARG A 17 0.57 -2.69 13.91
C ARG A 17 -0.70 -2.16 13.23
N PRO A 18 -0.78 -0.85 12.93
CA PRO A 18 0.23 0.18 13.17
C PRO A 18 0.23 0.69 14.62
N ALA A 19 1.24 1.50 14.97
CA ALA A 19 1.19 2.26 16.21
C ALA A 19 0.07 3.32 16.18
N PRO A 20 -0.45 3.78 17.33
CA PRO A 20 -1.49 4.82 17.38
C PRO A 20 -1.06 6.15 16.74
N SER A 21 0.24 6.37 16.61
CA SER A 21 0.81 7.52 15.90
C SER A 21 1.98 7.04 15.06
N LEU A 22 1.99 7.41 13.79
CA LEU A 22 3.04 7.06 12.85
C LEU A 22 3.31 8.19 11.87
N SER A 23 4.50 8.16 11.26
CA SER A 23 4.86 9.05 10.17
C SER A 23 4.96 8.25 8.88
N LEU A 24 4.21 8.65 7.87
CA LEU A 24 4.23 8.01 6.54
C LEU A 24 4.70 9.02 5.50
N ALA A 25 5.62 8.59 4.64
CA ALA A 25 5.89 9.33 3.42
C ALA A 25 4.76 9.12 2.40
N PRO A 26 4.54 10.06 1.47
CA PRO A 26 3.57 9.87 0.39
C PRO A 26 3.87 8.59 -0.42
N GLY A 27 2.88 7.72 -0.53
CA GLY A 27 2.99 6.43 -1.23
C GLY A 27 3.70 5.33 -0.43
N GLU A 28 4.08 5.57 0.82
CA GLU A 28 4.58 4.54 1.72
C GLU A 28 3.43 3.61 2.15
N PRO A 29 3.60 2.28 2.07
CA PRO A 29 2.56 1.35 2.50
C PRO A 29 2.39 1.38 4.01
N LEU A 30 1.14 1.46 4.47
CA LEU A 30 0.78 1.25 5.86
C LEU A 30 0.81 -0.25 6.15
N GLU A 31 1.68 -0.67 7.06
CA GLU A 31 1.73 -2.03 7.55
C GLU A 31 0.67 -2.26 8.64
N ILE A 32 -0.11 -3.32 8.47
CA ILE A 32 -1.17 -3.72 9.40
C ILE A 32 -0.89 -5.15 9.84
N ALA A 33 -0.87 -5.36 11.15
CA ALA A 33 -0.71 -6.68 11.72
C ALA A 33 -1.55 -6.84 12.97
N VAL A 34 -2.22 -7.99 13.08
CA VAL A 34 -3.08 -8.33 14.21
C VAL A 34 -2.83 -9.75 14.66
N ARG A 35 -3.10 -10.03 15.93
CA ARG A 35 -3.16 -11.39 16.46
C ARG A 35 -4.59 -11.75 16.83
N LEU A 36 -5.05 -12.90 16.36
CA LEU A 36 -6.35 -13.47 16.66
C LEU A 36 -6.20 -14.66 17.61
N ALA A 37 -6.88 -14.59 18.75
CA ALA A 37 -6.89 -15.66 19.75
C ALA A 37 -8.32 -16.00 20.17
N ALA A 38 -8.68 -17.28 20.11
CA ALA A 38 -9.92 -17.81 20.63
C ALA A 38 -9.73 -18.06 22.13
N ARG A 39 -10.52 -17.36 22.95
CA ARG A 39 -10.44 -17.44 24.41
C ARG A 39 -11.66 -18.15 24.98
N ASP A 40 -11.40 -19.16 25.79
CA ASP A 40 -12.44 -19.82 26.58
C ASP A 40 -12.77 -18.94 27.81
N PRO A 41 -14.01 -18.46 27.97
CA PRO A 41 -14.38 -17.60 29.08
C PRO A 41 -14.40 -18.31 30.45
N GLN A 42 -14.43 -19.65 30.49
CA GLN A 42 -14.48 -20.44 31.72
C GLN A 42 -13.10 -20.86 32.20
N SER A 43 -12.25 -21.38 31.30
CA SER A 43 -10.89 -21.79 31.66
C SER A 43 -9.87 -20.66 31.54
N GLY A 44 -10.16 -19.64 30.73
CA GLY A 44 -9.21 -18.59 30.36
C GLY A 44 -8.15 -19.06 29.36
N ASP A 45 -8.25 -20.29 28.86
CA ASP A 45 -7.31 -20.81 27.86
C ASP A 45 -7.45 -20.03 26.55
N GLU A 46 -6.31 -19.71 25.96
CA GLU A 46 -6.21 -19.01 24.69
C GLU A 46 -5.60 -19.94 23.65
N LYS A 47 -6.25 -19.99 22.48
CA LYS A 47 -5.78 -20.75 21.33
C LYS A 47 -5.67 -19.82 20.11
N PRO A 48 -4.56 -19.84 19.35
CA PRO A 48 -4.45 -19.04 18.14
C PRO A 48 -5.52 -19.42 17.10
N VAL A 49 -5.97 -18.43 16.34
CA VAL A 49 -6.94 -18.57 15.25
C VAL A 49 -6.20 -18.56 13.91
N GLU A 50 -6.06 -19.70 13.25
CA GLU A 50 -5.19 -19.85 12.06
C GLU A 50 -5.95 -19.95 10.73
N ASP A 51 -7.28 -20.06 10.80
CA ASP A 51 -8.20 -20.38 9.70
C ASP A 51 -9.24 -19.28 9.46
N ALA A 52 -8.88 -18.02 9.72
CA ALA A 52 -9.75 -16.88 9.47
C ALA A 52 -9.35 -16.12 8.20
N ALA A 53 -10.34 -15.72 7.40
CA ALA A 53 -10.18 -14.66 6.41
C ALA A 53 -10.25 -13.30 7.13
N VAL A 54 -9.19 -12.52 7.06
CA VAL A 54 -9.11 -11.23 7.74
C VAL A 54 -9.05 -10.10 6.73
N THR A 55 -10.06 -9.24 6.75
CA THR A 55 -10.16 -8.09 5.88
C THR A 55 -10.12 -6.82 6.72
N VAL A 56 -9.40 -5.81 6.23
CA VAL A 56 -9.33 -4.48 6.83
C VAL A 56 -9.80 -3.43 5.85
N THR A 57 -10.53 -2.45 6.35
CA THR A 57 -10.92 -1.23 5.65
C THR A 57 -10.28 -0.06 6.37
N VAL A 58 -9.38 0.64 5.68
CA VAL A 58 -8.72 1.84 6.18
C VAL A 58 -9.41 3.06 5.59
N THR A 59 -9.99 3.90 6.42
CA THR A 59 -10.64 5.16 6.01
C THR A 59 -9.77 6.33 6.44
N GLY A 60 -9.33 7.12 5.48
CA GLY A 60 -8.53 8.31 5.70
C GLY A 60 -9.35 9.54 6.11
N PRO A 61 -8.67 10.63 6.53
CA PRO A 61 -9.32 11.85 7.02
C PRO A 61 -10.14 12.59 5.94
N ASN A 62 -9.86 12.32 4.67
CA ASN A 62 -10.61 12.82 3.51
C ASN A 62 -11.83 11.96 3.16
N GLY A 63 -12.11 10.90 3.92
CA GLY A 63 -13.18 9.94 3.67
C GLY A 63 -12.87 8.90 2.58
N GLN A 64 -11.63 8.86 2.06
CA GLN A 64 -11.21 7.80 1.15
C GLN A 64 -11.01 6.50 1.91
N SER A 65 -11.49 5.40 1.34
CA SER A 65 -11.38 4.06 1.93
C SER A 65 -10.50 3.15 1.08
N TYR A 66 -9.67 2.36 1.75
CA TYR A 66 -8.75 1.38 1.18
C TYR A 66 -9.01 0.03 1.82
N GLU A 67 -9.24 -1.00 1.01
CA GLU A 67 -9.48 -2.35 1.50
C GLU A 67 -8.25 -3.22 1.29
N ALA A 68 -7.92 -4.06 2.26
CA ALA A 68 -6.86 -5.05 2.15
C ALA A 68 -7.24 -6.35 2.86
N ALA A 69 -6.82 -7.48 2.28
CA ALA A 69 -6.81 -8.77 2.97
C ALA A 69 -5.48 -8.93 3.70
N LEU A 70 -5.52 -9.46 4.92
CA LEU A 70 -4.33 -9.82 5.69
C LEU A 70 -4.05 -11.31 5.52
N GLU A 71 -2.78 -11.65 5.32
CA GLU A 71 -2.31 -13.01 5.15
C GLU A 71 -1.92 -13.61 6.50
N HIS A 72 -2.20 -14.90 6.70
CA HIS A 72 -1.82 -15.59 7.93
C HIS A 72 -0.29 -15.74 8.01
N ALA A 73 0.31 -15.18 9.04
CA ALA A 73 1.75 -15.20 9.32
C ALA A 73 2.16 -16.29 10.33
N GLY A 74 1.19 -16.99 10.93
CA GLY A 74 1.40 -18.08 11.89
C GLY A 74 1.07 -17.69 13.32
N SER A 75 0.77 -18.69 14.16
CA SER A 75 0.41 -18.47 15.59
C SER A 75 -0.75 -17.48 15.79
N GLY A 76 -1.71 -17.46 14.84
CA GLY A 76 -2.85 -16.55 14.84
C GLY A 76 -2.53 -15.11 14.46
N GLU A 77 -1.29 -14.81 14.03
CA GLU A 77 -0.94 -13.51 13.48
C GLU A 77 -1.38 -13.40 12.00
N TYR A 78 -1.95 -12.26 11.65
CA TYR A 78 -2.30 -11.89 10.28
C TYR A 78 -1.66 -10.55 9.96
N ALA A 79 -0.99 -10.46 8.81
CA ALA A 79 -0.25 -9.27 8.42
C ALA A 79 -0.47 -8.94 6.94
N GLY A 80 -0.38 -7.66 6.62
CA GLY A 80 -0.53 -7.15 5.27
C GLY A 80 -0.15 -5.68 5.18
N THR A 81 -0.16 -5.16 3.96
CA THR A 81 0.16 -3.76 3.68
C THR A 81 -0.95 -3.13 2.85
N VAL A 82 -1.27 -1.88 3.15
CA VAL A 82 -2.23 -1.09 2.37
C VAL A 82 -1.57 0.21 1.94
N VAL A 83 -1.62 0.51 0.64
CA VAL A 83 -1.09 1.78 0.12
C VAL A 83 -2.16 2.84 0.33
N VAL A 84 -1.84 3.83 1.16
CA VAL A 84 -2.70 4.99 1.44
C VAL A 84 -2.05 6.26 0.92
N ASP A 85 -2.84 7.30 0.71
CA ASP A 85 -2.31 8.59 0.22
C ASP A 85 -1.31 9.28 1.17
N GLY A 86 -1.22 8.84 2.43
CA GLY A 86 -0.34 9.44 3.45
C GLY A 86 -0.73 10.88 3.82
N VAL A 87 -2.01 11.24 3.62
CA VAL A 87 -2.55 12.56 3.98
C VAL A 87 -2.51 12.70 5.50
N GLU A 88 -2.07 13.85 5.99
CA GLU A 88 -2.06 14.13 7.42
C GLU A 88 -3.46 14.03 8.03
N GLY A 89 -3.56 13.33 9.15
CA GLY A 89 -4.80 13.25 9.94
C GLY A 89 -5.04 11.88 10.57
N THR A 90 -6.26 11.69 11.05
CA THR A 90 -6.67 10.42 11.67
C THR A 90 -7.21 9.46 10.62
N TYR A 91 -6.67 8.25 10.64
CA TYR A 91 -7.15 7.10 9.88
C TYR A 91 -7.91 6.16 10.82
N THR A 92 -9.06 5.68 10.37
CA THR A 92 -9.83 4.64 11.03
C THR A 92 -9.60 3.31 10.31
N ILE A 93 -9.20 2.27 11.04
CA ILE A 93 -8.91 0.94 10.52
C ILE A 93 -9.96 -0.02 11.10
N ASP A 94 -10.92 -0.40 10.26
CA ASP A 94 -11.95 -1.38 10.61
C ASP A 94 -11.54 -2.77 10.14
N LEU A 95 -11.53 -3.72 11.05
CA LEU A 95 -11.17 -5.12 10.82
C LEU A 95 -12.40 -6.01 10.95
N VAL A 96 -12.51 -6.96 10.02
CA VAL A 96 -13.47 -8.06 10.06
C VAL A 96 -12.70 -9.36 9.88
N ALA A 97 -12.85 -10.28 10.85
CA ALA A 97 -12.34 -11.64 10.75
C ALA A 97 -13.50 -12.62 10.58
N GLU A 98 -13.46 -13.43 9.54
CA GLU A 98 -14.49 -14.41 9.18
C GLU A 98 -13.91 -15.81 9.10
N ARG A 99 -14.68 -16.80 9.53
CA ARG A 99 -14.41 -18.23 9.32
C ARG A 99 -15.55 -18.84 8.52
N GLU A 100 -15.48 -20.14 8.23
CA GLU A 100 -16.57 -20.87 7.58
C GLU A 100 -17.92 -20.71 8.31
N GLU A 101 -17.90 -20.57 9.64
CA GLU A 101 -19.13 -20.35 10.45
C GLU A 101 -19.67 -18.91 10.38
N GLY A 102 -18.93 -18.00 9.74
CA GLY A 102 -19.25 -16.59 9.58
C GLY A 102 -18.30 -15.66 10.33
N VAL A 103 -18.74 -14.43 10.59
CA VAL A 103 -17.91 -13.40 11.23
C VAL A 103 -17.65 -13.77 12.69
N VAL A 104 -16.37 -13.94 13.02
CA VAL A 104 -15.92 -14.31 14.37
C VAL A 104 -15.42 -13.12 15.18
N ALA A 105 -14.93 -12.06 14.52
CA ALA A 105 -14.51 -10.85 15.21
C ALA A 105 -14.69 -9.59 14.34
N ARG A 106 -14.92 -8.47 15.02
CA ARG A 106 -14.86 -7.12 14.45
C ARG A 106 -14.14 -6.19 15.41
N ARG A 107 -13.23 -5.36 14.90
CA ARG A 107 -12.54 -4.32 15.68
C ARG A 107 -12.32 -3.08 14.85
N SER A 108 -12.18 -1.96 15.53
CA SER A 108 -11.78 -0.70 14.94
C SER A 108 -10.55 -0.18 15.69
N PHE A 109 -9.65 0.49 14.98
CA PHE A 109 -8.46 1.12 15.53
C PHE A 109 -8.24 2.48 14.86
N GLU A 110 -7.86 3.48 15.63
CA GLU A 110 -7.55 4.80 15.11
C GLU A 110 -6.05 5.03 15.16
N ALA A 111 -5.49 5.50 14.04
CA ALA A 111 -4.09 5.83 13.90
C ALA A 111 -3.95 7.27 13.40
N SER A 112 -3.12 8.08 14.05
CA SER A 112 -2.77 9.41 13.55
C SER A 112 -1.55 9.33 12.66
N VAL A 113 -1.68 9.83 11.43
CA VAL A 113 -0.60 9.91 10.45
C VAL A 113 -0.12 11.35 10.33
N SER A 114 1.18 11.54 10.45
CA SER A 114 1.85 12.81 10.17
C SER A 114 2.81 12.66 8.98
N PRO A 115 2.93 13.67 8.11
CA PRO A 115 3.83 13.60 6.97
C PRO A 115 5.29 13.63 7.45
N VAL A 116 6.14 12.83 6.81
CA VAL A 116 7.59 12.90 7.02
C VAL A 116 8.08 14.26 6.48
N PRO A 117 8.84 15.06 7.26
CA PRO A 117 9.31 16.36 6.82
C PRO A 117 10.24 16.21 5.60
N VAL A 118 9.86 16.85 4.49
CA VAL A 118 10.72 16.93 3.30
C VAL A 118 11.85 17.92 3.62
N VAL A 119 13.07 17.43 3.75
CA VAL A 119 14.27 18.29 3.84
C VAL A 119 14.43 19.04 2.52
N SER A 120 14.13 20.33 2.53
CA SER A 120 14.42 21.21 1.39
C SER A 120 15.93 21.30 1.18
N PRO A 121 16.46 21.18 -0.05
CA PRO A 121 17.88 21.40 -0.30
C PRO A 121 18.23 22.84 0.09
N SER A 122 19.23 22.98 0.96
CA SER A 122 19.78 24.29 1.34
C SER A 122 20.15 25.08 0.07
N PRO A 123 19.78 26.36 -0.05
CA PRO A 123 20.17 27.15 -1.22
C PRO A 123 21.70 27.16 -1.32
N SER A 124 22.21 26.65 -2.45
CA SER A 124 23.63 26.73 -2.79
C SER A 124 24.09 28.19 -2.64
N PRO A 125 25.24 28.47 -2.00
CA PRO A 125 25.73 29.84 -1.89
C PRO A 125 25.86 30.45 -3.29
N SER A 126 25.24 31.62 -3.46
CA SER A 126 25.32 32.40 -4.70
C SER A 126 26.79 32.63 -5.07
N PRO A 127 27.21 32.40 -6.32
CA PRO A 127 28.57 32.72 -6.74
C PRO A 127 28.82 34.22 -6.52
N GLY A 128 29.85 34.53 -5.72
CA GLY A 128 30.28 35.91 -5.48
C GLY A 128 30.68 36.62 -6.78
N PRO A 129 30.72 37.97 -6.79
CA PRO A 129 30.98 38.75 -8.01
C PRO A 129 32.33 38.36 -8.64
N THR A 130 32.27 37.96 -9.91
CA THR A 130 33.43 37.68 -10.75
C THR A 130 34.36 38.90 -10.80
N PRO A 131 35.66 38.78 -10.47
CA PRO A 131 36.60 39.87 -10.68
C PRO A 131 36.70 40.19 -12.18
N SER A 132 36.71 41.49 -12.49
CA SER A 132 36.78 42.04 -13.84
C SER A 132 38.04 41.55 -14.57
N PRO A 133 37.94 41.08 -15.84
CA PRO A 133 39.09 40.56 -16.57
C PRO A 133 40.06 41.67 -16.94
N GLY A 134 41.32 41.53 -16.50
CA GLY A 134 42.45 42.31 -16.98
C GLY A 134 42.77 42.04 -18.45
N PRO A 135 43.52 42.94 -19.12
CA PRO A 135 43.70 42.91 -20.57
C PRO A 135 44.37 41.64 -21.08
N VAL A 136 43.75 41.07 -22.11
CA VAL A 136 44.15 39.86 -22.84
C VAL A 136 45.51 40.05 -23.51
N THR A 137 46.41 39.10 -23.26
CA THR A 137 47.57 38.83 -24.12
C THR A 137 47.35 37.46 -24.76
N ALA A 138 47.08 37.40 -26.06
CA ALA A 138 47.20 36.17 -26.87
C ALA A 138 48.70 35.89 -27.13
N PRO A 139 49.19 34.67 -27.51
CA PRO A 139 48.55 33.53 -28.23
C PRO A 139 49.07 32.13 -27.70
N PRO A 140 49.08 30.98 -28.43
CA PRO A 140 48.33 30.49 -29.60
C PRO A 140 47.51 29.19 -29.33
N GLU A 141 46.78 28.79 -30.36
CA GLU A 141 45.99 27.56 -30.61
C GLU A 141 46.32 26.30 -29.78
N GLY A 142 45.26 25.75 -29.18
CA GLY A 142 45.19 24.38 -28.67
C GLY A 142 43.77 23.86 -28.90
N ASP A 143 43.51 23.45 -30.14
CA ASP A 143 42.25 22.92 -30.63
C ASP A 143 41.82 21.69 -29.83
N GLY A 144 40.74 21.84 -29.07
CA GLY A 144 40.20 20.83 -28.16
C GLY A 144 38.76 21.18 -27.78
N GLY A 145 37.97 21.56 -28.78
CA GLY A 145 36.62 22.08 -28.62
C GLY A 145 35.60 21.08 -28.02
N PRO A 146 34.37 21.56 -27.74
CA PRO A 146 33.28 20.82 -27.09
C PRO A 146 32.84 19.52 -27.79
N ALA A 147 33.39 19.23 -28.96
CA ALA A 147 33.21 17.98 -29.69
C ALA A 147 33.61 16.75 -28.86
N LEU A 148 34.71 16.79 -28.09
CA LEU A 148 35.13 15.64 -27.28
C LEU A 148 34.14 15.34 -26.15
N VAL A 149 33.59 16.39 -25.53
CA VAL A 149 32.56 16.26 -24.49
C VAL A 149 31.27 15.68 -25.07
N ILE A 150 30.84 16.15 -26.24
CA ILE A 150 29.64 15.63 -26.93
C ILE A 150 29.86 14.18 -27.37
N ILE A 151 31.05 13.82 -27.87
CA ILE A 151 31.37 12.44 -28.27
C ILE A 151 31.36 11.51 -27.05
N VAL A 152 31.97 11.90 -25.93
CA VAL A 152 31.98 11.09 -24.70
C VAL A 152 30.57 10.92 -24.14
N LEU A 153 29.77 11.99 -24.09
CA LEU A 153 28.40 11.93 -23.57
C LEU A 153 27.49 11.06 -24.46
N SER A 154 27.66 11.15 -25.79
CA SER A 154 26.89 10.34 -26.75
C SER A 154 27.23 8.85 -26.61
N LEU A 155 28.50 8.52 -26.37
CA LEU A 155 28.93 7.13 -26.22
C LEU A 155 28.44 6.52 -24.90
N VAL A 156 28.42 7.29 -23.82
CA VAL A 156 27.86 6.86 -22.52
C VAL A 156 26.35 6.62 -22.63
N VAL A 157 25.60 7.52 -23.28
CA VAL A 157 24.16 7.35 -23.49
C VAL A 157 23.87 6.15 -24.40
N LEU A 158 24.64 5.96 -25.47
CA LEU A 158 24.47 4.83 -26.39
C LEU A 158 24.73 3.48 -25.69
N VAL A 159 25.79 3.39 -24.87
CA VAL A 159 26.11 2.18 -24.11
C VAL A 159 25.05 1.90 -23.04
N GLY A 160 24.57 2.92 -22.33
CA GLY A 160 23.50 2.77 -21.34
C GLY A 160 22.18 2.28 -21.98
N LEU A 161 21.78 2.88 -23.10
CA LEU A 161 20.56 2.50 -23.81
C LEU A 161 20.69 1.09 -24.44
N GLY A 162 21.87 0.77 -24.98
CA GLY A 162 22.17 -0.55 -25.53
C GLY A 162 22.12 -1.66 -24.46
N ALA A 163 22.68 -1.41 -23.27
CA ALA A 163 22.63 -2.35 -22.16
C ALA A 163 21.19 -2.59 -21.66
N ALA A 164 20.37 -1.54 -21.57
CA ALA A 164 18.96 -1.66 -21.23
C ALA A 164 18.16 -2.45 -22.29
N PHE A 165 18.44 -2.22 -23.57
CA PHE A 165 17.80 -2.94 -24.68
C PHE A 165 18.23 -4.42 -24.74
N LEU A 166 19.51 -4.72 -24.54
CA LEU A 166 19.98 -6.10 -24.43
C LEU A 166 19.43 -6.80 -23.19
N GLY A 167 19.32 -6.12 -22.06
CA GLY A 167 18.62 -6.63 -20.87
C GLY A 167 17.16 -6.96 -21.19
N TYR A 168 16.45 -6.08 -21.89
CA TYR A 168 15.07 -6.32 -22.34
C TYR A 168 14.96 -7.51 -23.30
N CYS A 169 15.91 -7.68 -24.22
CA CYS A 169 15.95 -8.84 -25.11
C CYS A 169 16.34 -10.15 -24.42
N HIS A 170 17.22 -10.09 -23.41
CA HIS A 170 17.73 -11.27 -22.70
C HIS A 170 16.75 -11.77 -21.63
N PHE A 171 16.06 -10.89 -20.91
CA PHE A 171 15.11 -11.27 -19.85
C PHE A 171 13.71 -11.59 -20.37
N GLY A 172 13.46 -11.43 -21.66
CA GLY A 172 12.23 -11.87 -22.30
C GLY A 172 11.03 -11.00 -21.95
N ARG A 173 10.15 -10.83 -22.94
CA ARG A 173 8.88 -10.11 -22.81
C ARG A 173 8.11 -10.62 -21.57
N PRO A 174 7.68 -9.77 -20.62
CA PRO A 174 6.65 -10.19 -19.69
C PRO A 174 5.43 -10.56 -20.53
N LEU A 175 5.03 -11.83 -20.42
CA LEU A 175 3.84 -12.40 -21.03
C LEU A 175 2.61 -11.61 -20.55
N LEU A 176 2.22 -10.56 -21.27
CA LEU A 176 0.88 -9.98 -21.25
C LEU A 176 -0.11 -10.93 -21.95
N ARG A 177 -0.15 -12.21 -21.52
CA ARG A 177 -0.95 -13.27 -22.14
C ARG A 177 -1.92 -13.91 -21.14
N GLY A 178 -2.39 -13.14 -20.16
CA GLY A 178 -3.39 -13.59 -19.18
C GLY A 178 -4.54 -12.61 -18.91
N TRP A 179 -4.52 -11.40 -19.46
CA TRP A 179 -5.46 -10.32 -19.08
C TRP A 179 -6.36 -9.86 -20.22
N LEU A 180 -6.80 -10.77 -21.10
CA LEU A 180 -7.76 -10.43 -22.16
C LEU A 180 -8.85 -11.51 -22.38
N GLU A 181 -8.88 -12.58 -21.59
CA GLU A 181 -9.90 -13.64 -21.71
C GLU A 181 -10.97 -13.65 -20.61
N SER A 182 -10.96 -12.71 -19.66
CA SER A 182 -12.01 -12.58 -18.63
C SER A 182 -13.05 -11.49 -18.91
N ALA A 183 -13.08 -10.92 -20.11
CA ALA A 183 -14.23 -10.18 -20.60
C ALA A 183 -15.37 -11.15 -20.96
N GLN A 184 -15.91 -11.87 -19.96
CA GLN A 184 -17.24 -12.45 -20.08
C GLN A 184 -18.25 -11.29 -20.11
N VAL A 185 -18.56 -10.92 -21.34
CA VAL A 185 -19.84 -10.35 -21.75
C VAL A 185 -20.97 -11.15 -21.09
N GLY A 186 -21.70 -10.52 -20.18
CA GLY A 186 -22.96 -11.08 -19.69
C GLY A 186 -23.33 -10.73 -18.26
N ARG A 187 -23.94 -9.56 -18.06
CA ARG A 187 -25.34 -9.45 -17.63
C ARG A 187 -25.70 -7.98 -17.47
N ALA A 188 -26.60 -7.55 -18.35
CA ALA A 188 -27.33 -6.32 -18.21
C ALA A 188 -28.00 -6.27 -16.83
N TYR A 189 -27.98 -5.07 -16.25
CA TYR A 189 -28.71 -4.67 -15.07
C TYR A 189 -30.20 -5.03 -15.21
N ASP A 190 -30.65 -6.05 -14.48
CA ASP A 190 -32.07 -6.27 -14.21
C ASP A 190 -32.47 -5.39 -13.02
N LEU A 191 -32.83 -4.15 -13.34
CA LEU A 191 -33.33 -3.14 -12.40
C LEU A 191 -34.86 -3.28 -12.15
N GLU A 192 -35.52 -4.33 -12.64
CA GLU A 192 -36.98 -4.42 -12.66
C GLU A 192 -37.60 -5.36 -11.61
N SER A 193 -36.80 -6.08 -10.81
CA SER A 193 -37.33 -7.12 -9.90
C SER A 193 -37.66 -6.70 -8.46
N ARG A 194 -37.42 -5.43 -8.04
CA ARG A 194 -37.68 -4.97 -6.66
C ARG A 194 -38.93 -4.11 -6.44
N HIS A 195 -39.90 -4.12 -7.36
CA HIS A 195 -41.10 -3.27 -7.21
C HIS A 195 -42.46 -3.98 -7.28
N ARG A 196 -42.52 -5.28 -6.94
CA ARG A 196 -43.80 -5.98 -6.71
C ARG A 196 -43.72 -6.97 -5.55
N ARG A 197 -43.73 -6.48 -4.31
CA ARG A 197 -44.09 -7.32 -3.17
C ARG A 197 -44.60 -6.54 -1.97
N THR A 198 -45.61 -5.71 -2.18
CA THR A 198 -46.56 -5.33 -1.12
C THR A 198 -47.96 -5.33 -1.72
N TRP A 199 -48.92 -5.83 -0.93
CA TRP A 199 -50.36 -6.00 -1.20
C TRP A 199 -50.82 -7.35 -1.80
N THR A 200 -51.13 -8.29 -0.90
CA THR A 200 -52.43 -8.99 -0.87
C THR A 200 -52.62 -9.78 0.43
N ARG A 201 -53.66 -9.42 1.21
CA ARG A 201 -54.55 -10.18 2.15
C ARG A 201 -53.92 -11.30 3.03
N ARG A 202 -54.22 -11.39 4.32
CA ARG A 202 -55.52 -11.28 5.01
C ARG A 202 -55.37 -10.68 6.39
#